data_AF-A0A4Y9FZG7-F1
#
_entry.id   AF-A0A4Y9FZG7-F1
#
_cell.length_a   1.000
_cell.length_b   1.000
_cell.length_c   1.000
_cell.angle_alpha   90.00
_cell.angle_beta   90.00
_cell.angle_gamma   90.00
#
_symmetry.space_group_name_H-M   'P 1'
#
loop_
_entity.id
_entity.type
_entity.pdbx_description
1 polymer ?
#
loop_
_entity_poly.entity_id
_entity_poly.type
_entity_poly.pdbx_seq_one_letter_code
_entity_poly.pdbx_strand_id
1 'polypeptide(L)'
;MLGLVVLAVLVLAPTVATYVEQRQKIAALQESVQVTKDEIATLERERDRWKDPAYITTQARERLYYVKPGEVRFLVIDDLEETDTPQDPEPVSAEVEERKSDWIGGLLRSVMGAATARNAVEITVGVPDPTPAETPAG
;
A
#
# COMPACT_ATOMS: atom_id res chain seq x y z
N MET A 1 -16.01 -0.60 76.43
CA MET A 1 -15.13 -0.91 75.28
C MET A 1 -15.78 -0.56 73.93
N LEU A 2 -16.98 -1.07 73.61
CA LEU A 2 -17.62 -0.85 72.30
C LEU A 2 -17.85 0.63 71.91
N GLY A 3 -18.31 1.48 72.85
CA GLY A 3 -18.54 2.90 72.56
C GLY A 3 -17.29 3.69 72.17
N LEU A 4 -16.12 3.29 72.66
CA LEU A 4 -14.85 3.94 72.34
C LEU A 4 -14.42 3.63 70.90
N VAL A 5 -14.66 2.39 70.44
CA VAL A 5 -14.43 1.97 69.05
C VAL A 5 -15.32 2.76 68.09
N VAL A 6 -16.61 2.89 68.41
CA VAL A 6 -17.55 3.65 67.56
C VAL A 6 -17.13 5.12 67.45
N LEU A 7 -16.74 5.75 68.56
CA LEU A 7 -16.28 7.14 68.56
C LEU A 7 -14.98 7.29 67.75
N ALA A 8 -14.03 6.37 67.91
CA ALA A 8 -12.81 6.36 67.12
C ALA A 8 -13.08 6.26 65.62
N VAL A 9 -14.01 5.40 65.20
CA VAL A 9 -14.41 5.26 63.79
C VAL A 9 -15.08 6.53 63.26
N LEU A 10 -15.97 7.17 64.03
CA LEU A 10 -16.63 8.41 63.61
C LEU A 10 -15.64 9.57 63.39
N VAL A 11 -14.58 9.65 64.21
CA VAL A 11 -13.54 10.66 64.08
C VAL A 11 -12.60 10.37 62.90
N LEU A 12 -12.28 9.10 62.64
CA LEU A 12 -11.37 8.70 61.54
C LEU A 12 -12.05 8.57 60.18
N ALA A 13 -13.36 8.30 60.12
CA ALA A 13 -14.09 8.17 58.86
C ALA A 13 -13.83 9.31 57.86
N PRO A 14 -13.90 10.61 58.24
CA PRO A 14 -13.63 11.70 57.29
C PRO A 14 -12.18 11.76 56.80
N THR A 15 -11.20 11.38 57.63
CA THR A 15 -9.78 11.39 57.22
C THR A 15 -9.46 10.25 56.27
N VAL A 16 -10.05 9.06 56.50
CA VAL A 16 -9.91 7.93 55.57
C VAL A 16 -10.58 8.24 54.24
N ALA A 17 -11.77 8.84 54.25
CA ALA A 17 -12.48 9.22 53.03
C ALA A 17 -11.68 10.23 52.18
N THR A 18 -11.16 11.29 52.81
CA THR A 18 -10.33 12.29 52.10
C THR A 18 -9.02 11.71 51.59
N TYR A 19 -8.39 10.78 52.31
CA TYR A 19 -7.19 10.10 51.83
C TYR A 19 -7.46 9.26 50.57
N VAL A 20 -8.58 8.53 50.52
CA VAL A 20 -8.97 7.76 49.33
C VAL A 20 -9.24 8.68 48.14
N GLU A 21 -9.95 9.78 48.36
CA GLU A 21 -10.20 10.79 47.32
C GLU A 21 -8.89 11.40 46.79
N GLN A 22 -7.96 11.75 47.67
CA GLN A 22 -6.64 12.25 47.28
C GLN A 22 -5.86 11.23 46.45
N ARG A 23 -5.92 9.94 46.81
CA ARG A 23 -5.26 8.88 46.04
C ARG A 23 -5.87 8.74 44.64
N GLN A 24 -7.18 8.81 44.52
CA GLN A 24 -7.86 8.81 43.22
C GLN A 24 -7.47 10.03 42.38
N LYS A 25 -7.43 11.22 42.98
CA LYS A 25 -7.02 12.44 42.30
C LYS A 25 -5.57 12.38 41.80
N ILE A 26 -4.65 11.84 42.61
CA ILE A 26 -3.26 11.65 42.21
C ILE A 26 -3.18 10.66 41.04
N ALA A 27 -3.90 9.54 41.10
CA ALA A 27 -3.92 8.56 40.02
C ALA A 27 -4.43 9.17 38.72
N ALA A 28 -5.54 9.91 38.75
CA ALA A 28 -6.10 10.58 37.58
C ALA A 28 -5.16 11.66 37.00
N LEU A 29 -4.48 12.43 37.86
CA LEU A 29 -3.48 13.42 37.41
C LEU A 29 -2.23 12.76 36.82
N GLN A 30 -1.81 11.63 37.37
CA GLN A 30 -0.69 10.88 36.80
C GLN A 30 -1.04 10.31 35.43
N GLU A 31 -2.26 9.78 35.27
CA GLU A 31 -2.77 9.32 33.99
C GLU A 31 -2.81 10.44 32.95
N SER A 32 -3.35 11.61 33.30
CA SER A 32 -3.40 12.74 32.36
C SER A 32 -2.01 13.21 31.93
N VAL A 33 -1.05 13.24 32.86
CA VAL A 33 0.35 13.56 32.53
C VAL A 33 0.96 12.53 31.58
N GLN A 34 0.66 11.24 31.74
CA GLN A 34 1.17 10.22 30.81
C GLN A 34 0.56 10.38 29.42
N VAL A 35 -0.75 10.58 29.32
CA VAL A 35 -1.43 10.82 28.04
C VAL A 35 -0.80 12.01 27.30
N THR A 36 -0.59 13.14 27.98
CA THR A 36 0.05 14.31 27.37
C THR A 36 1.49 14.03 26.96
N LYS A 37 2.26 13.26 27.74
CA LYS A 37 3.63 12.88 27.36
C LYS A 37 3.66 12.00 26.12
N ASP A 38 2.74 11.05 26.00
CA ASP A 38 2.64 10.16 24.84
C ASP A 38 2.24 10.94 23.57
N GLU A 39 1.36 11.93 23.72
CA GLU A 39 1.00 12.85 22.64
C GLU A 39 2.21 13.69 22.20
N ILE A 40 2.93 14.29 23.15
CA ILE A 40 4.16 15.04 22.86
C ILE A 40 5.17 14.14 22.13
N ALA A 41 5.41 12.93 22.62
CA ALA A 41 6.34 11.99 21.98
C ALA A 41 5.90 11.61 20.55
N THR A 42 4.60 11.55 20.30
CA THR A 42 4.05 11.32 18.96
C THR A 42 4.27 12.50 18.04
N LEU A 43 3.94 13.71 18.50
CA LEU A 43 4.15 14.95 17.76
C LEU A 43 5.64 15.21 17.47
N GLU A 44 6.53 14.90 18.41
CA GLU A 44 7.97 15.02 18.21
C GLU A 44 8.47 14.08 17.11
N ARG A 45 8.02 12.82 17.11
CA ARG A 45 8.32 11.83 16.05
C ARG A 45 7.81 12.28 14.69
N GLU A 46 6.59 12.82 14.63
CA GLU A 46 6.04 13.36 13.39
C GLU A 46 6.87 14.55 12.91
N ARG A 47 7.14 15.51 13.78
CA ARG A 47 7.97 16.69 13.49
C ARG A 47 9.34 16.29 12.97
N ASP A 48 9.98 15.28 13.55
CA ASP A 48 11.27 14.79 13.08
C ASP A 48 11.18 14.13 11.71
N ARG A 49 10.09 13.41 11.42
CA ARG A 49 9.81 12.88 10.08
C ARG A 49 9.63 13.98 9.04
N TRP A 50 8.95 15.07 9.39
CA TRP A 50 8.80 16.24 8.52
C TRP A 50 10.10 17.01 8.27
N LYS A 51 11.18 16.78 9.05
CA LYS A 51 12.50 17.37 8.75
C LYS A 51 13.22 16.66 7.61
N ASP A 52 12.83 15.44 7.26
CA ASP A 52 13.43 14.69 6.15
C ASP A 52 12.88 15.19 4.80
N PRO A 53 13.74 15.75 3.92
CA PRO A 53 13.33 16.19 2.59
C PRO A 53 12.69 15.07 1.75
N ALA A 54 13.13 13.82 1.91
CA ALA A 54 12.58 12.68 1.18
C ALA A 54 11.10 12.48 1.56
N TYR A 55 10.79 12.51 2.86
CA TYR A 55 9.42 12.37 3.35
C TYR A 55 8.52 13.50 2.84
N ILE A 56 8.98 14.75 2.85
CA ILE A 56 8.22 15.88 2.29
C ILE A 56 7.95 15.67 0.80
N THR A 57 8.95 15.25 0.02
CA THR A 57 8.78 15.06 -1.43
C THR A 57 7.80 13.95 -1.76
N THR A 58 7.81 12.85 -1.00
CA THR A 58 6.85 11.75 -1.15
C THR A 58 5.45 12.22 -0.81
N GLN A 59 5.24 12.88 0.34
CA GLN A 59 3.92 13.38 0.74
C GLN A 59 3.36 14.43 -0.24
N ALA A 60 4.22 15.32 -0.74
CA ALA A 60 3.87 16.31 -1.74
C ALA A 60 3.45 15.67 -3.07
N ARG A 61 4.15 14.60 -3.50
CA ARG A 61 3.81 13.88 -4.74
C ARG A 61 2.51 13.09 -4.60
N GLU A 62 2.32 12.38 -3.49
CA GLU A 62 1.13 11.54 -3.25
C GLU A 62 -0.14 12.37 -3.06
N ARG A 63 -0.08 13.47 -2.28
CA ARG A 63 -1.28 14.24 -1.90
C ARG A 63 -1.54 15.45 -2.78
N LEU A 64 -0.48 16.14 -3.22
CA LEU A 64 -0.59 17.40 -3.94
C LEU A 64 -0.21 17.25 -5.42
N TYR A 65 0.16 16.03 -5.85
CA TYR A 65 0.57 15.74 -7.23
C TYR A 65 1.72 16.64 -7.72
N TYR A 66 2.59 17.06 -6.79
CA TYR A 66 3.78 17.85 -7.14
C TYR A 66 4.85 16.97 -7.79
N VAL A 67 5.58 17.58 -8.71
CA VAL A 67 6.67 16.96 -9.47
C VAL A 67 7.91 17.83 -9.40
N LYS A 68 9.08 17.22 -9.59
CA LYS A 68 10.32 17.99 -9.69
C LYS A 68 10.35 18.75 -11.04
N PRO A 69 11.06 19.88 -11.13
CA PRO A 69 11.26 20.56 -12.41
C PRO A 69 11.83 19.58 -13.46
N GLY A 70 11.16 19.47 -14.61
CA GLY A 70 11.54 18.56 -15.71
C GLY A 70 10.90 17.17 -15.70
N GLU A 71 10.17 16.79 -14.65
CA GLU A 71 9.36 15.56 -14.64
C GLU A 71 7.98 15.79 -15.28
N VAL A 72 7.51 14.83 -16.10
CA VAL A 72 6.15 14.84 -16.69
C VAL A 72 5.26 13.87 -15.91
N ARG A 73 4.13 14.34 -15.38
CA ARG A 73 3.11 13.51 -14.72
C ARG A 73 2.03 13.07 -15.71
N PHE A 74 1.68 11.79 -15.67
CA PHE A 74 0.48 11.26 -16.30
C PHE A 74 -0.61 11.11 -15.24
N LEU A 75 -1.80 11.66 -15.50
CA LEU A 75 -2.98 11.41 -14.70
C LEU A 75 -3.88 10.48 -15.51
N VAL A 76 -4.14 9.28 -15.01
CA VAL A 76 -5.16 8.40 -15.59
C VAL A 76 -6.50 8.92 -15.09
N ILE A 77 -7.24 9.57 -15.98
CA ILE A 77 -8.63 9.95 -15.73
C ILE A 77 -9.44 8.83 -16.37
N ASP A 78 -10.12 8.05 -15.52
CA ASP A 78 -11.07 7.05 -15.98
C ASP A 78 -12.40 7.75 -16.25
N ASP A 79 -12.51 8.37 -17.42
CA ASP A 79 -13.77 8.96 -17.91
C ASP A 79 -14.57 8.00 -18.81
N LEU A 80 -14.12 6.74 -18.87
CA LEU A 80 -14.75 5.72 -19.68
C LEU A 80 -16.21 5.54 -19.24
N GLU A 81 -17.12 5.51 -20.21
CA GLU A 81 -18.48 5.07 -19.95
C GLU A 81 -18.43 3.62 -19.42
N GLU A 82 -19.38 3.22 -18.58
CA GLU A 82 -19.43 1.87 -17.98
C GLU A 82 -19.42 0.75 -19.04
N THR A 83 -19.77 1.08 -20.29
CA THR A 83 -19.68 0.23 -21.48
C THR A 83 -18.27 0.06 -22.05
N ASP A 84 -17.37 1.02 -21.81
CA ASP A 84 -15.97 1.04 -22.28
C ASP A 84 -14.98 0.63 -21.18
N THR A 85 -15.41 0.54 -19.92
CA THR A 85 -14.61 -0.04 -18.84
C THR A 85 -14.35 -1.52 -19.11
N PRO A 86 -13.09 -1.98 -19.15
CA PRO A 86 -12.79 -3.40 -19.24
C PRO A 86 -13.48 -4.13 -18.09
N GLN A 87 -14.35 -5.09 -18.42
CA GLN A 87 -15.03 -5.90 -17.42
C GLN A 87 -13.99 -6.56 -16.52
N ASP A 88 -14.24 -6.56 -15.21
CA ASP A 88 -13.42 -7.29 -14.25
C ASP A 88 -13.20 -8.72 -14.77
N PRO A 89 -11.97 -9.26 -14.66
CA PRO A 89 -11.70 -10.62 -15.08
C PRO A 89 -12.71 -11.53 -14.40
N GLU A 90 -13.40 -12.35 -15.20
CA GLU A 90 -14.38 -13.33 -14.71
C GLU A 90 -13.82 -14.04 -13.47
N PRO A 91 -14.63 -14.22 -12.41
CA PRO A 91 -14.17 -14.82 -11.18
C PRO A 91 -13.48 -16.14 -11.50
N VAL A 92 -12.16 -16.18 -11.25
CA VAL A 92 -11.35 -17.37 -11.45
C VAL A 92 -11.95 -18.50 -10.64
N SER A 93 -12.45 -19.52 -11.35
CA SER A 93 -13.06 -20.69 -10.72
C SER A 93 -12.09 -21.33 -9.73
N ALA A 94 -12.58 -21.71 -8.55
CA ALA A 94 -11.80 -22.48 -7.58
C ALA A 94 -11.57 -23.93 -8.05
N GLU A 95 -12.29 -24.37 -9.09
CA GLU A 95 -11.98 -25.60 -9.80
C GLU A 95 -10.67 -25.43 -10.57
N VAL A 96 -9.63 -26.15 -10.14
CA VAL A 96 -8.40 -26.29 -10.90
C VAL A 96 -8.69 -27.18 -12.10
N GLU A 97 -8.90 -26.58 -13.27
CA GLU A 97 -8.79 -27.31 -14.53
C GLU A 97 -7.32 -27.66 -14.74
N GLU A 98 -6.97 -28.94 -14.55
CA GLU A 98 -5.68 -29.47 -14.99
C GLU A 98 -5.67 -29.51 -16.54
N ARG A 99 -5.34 -28.36 -17.14
CA ARG A 99 -5.06 -28.30 -18.57
C ARG A 99 -3.79 -29.11 -18.80
N LYS A 100 -3.94 -30.33 -19.35
CA LYS A 100 -2.84 -31.20 -19.79
C LYS A 100 -2.05 -30.54 -20.92
N SER A 101 -1.23 -29.54 -20.59
CA SER A 101 -0.36 -28.87 -21.54
C SER A 101 0.98 -29.61 -21.59
N ASP A 102 1.21 -30.33 -22.70
CA ASP A 102 2.51 -30.91 -23.01
C ASP A 102 3.43 -29.81 -23.58
N TRP A 103 3.79 -28.85 -22.73
CA TRP A 103 4.64 -27.72 -23.12
C TRP A 103 6.04 -28.19 -23.55
N ILE A 104 6.53 -29.28 -22.96
CA ILE A 104 7.80 -29.92 -23.32
C ILE A 104 7.73 -30.51 -24.73
N GLY A 105 6.68 -31.25 -25.06
CA GLY A 105 6.49 -31.78 -26.41
C GLY A 105 6.25 -30.67 -27.43
N GLY A 106 5.56 -29.59 -27.06
CA GLY A 106 5.39 -28.40 -27.91
C GLY A 106 6.73 -27.71 -28.21
N LEU A 107 7.55 -27.50 -27.18
CA LEU A 107 8.88 -26.89 -27.30
C LEU A 107 9.82 -27.73 -28.17
N LEU A 108 9.89 -29.05 -27.91
CA LEU A 108 10.71 -29.96 -28.70
C LEU A 108 10.31 -29.98 -30.18
N ARG A 109 9.00 -29.94 -30.45
CA ARG A 109 8.46 -29.92 -31.81
C ARG A 109 8.74 -28.60 -32.53
N SER A 110 8.73 -27.48 -31.80
CA SER A 110 9.13 -26.17 -32.33
C SER A 110 10.62 -26.16 -32.69
N VAL A 111 11.50 -26.65 -31.80
CA VAL A 111 12.94 -26.75 -32.07
C VAL A 111 13.24 -27.68 -33.24
N MET A 112 12.62 -28.86 -33.29
CA MET A 112 12.80 -29.77 -34.43
C MET A 112 12.19 -29.24 -35.73
N GLY A 113 11.06 -28.53 -35.65
CA GLY A 113 10.46 -27.84 -36.79
C GLY A 113 11.38 -26.74 -37.33
N ALA A 114 11.99 -25.96 -36.45
CA ALA A 114 12.99 -24.96 -36.83
C ALA A 114 14.26 -25.60 -37.42
N ALA A 115 14.72 -26.73 -36.86
CA ALA A 115 15.90 -27.44 -37.36
C ALA A 115 15.68 -28.10 -38.74
N THR A 116 14.43 -28.43 -39.08
CA THR A 116 14.07 -29.05 -40.37
C THR A 116 13.50 -28.06 -41.38
N ALA A 117 13.26 -26.81 -40.98
CA ALA A 117 12.84 -25.74 -41.85
C ALA A 117 13.93 -25.49 -42.90
N ARG A 118 13.69 -26.01 -44.12
CA ARG A 118 14.64 -25.95 -45.24
C ARG A 118 14.85 -24.54 -45.83
N ASN A 119 14.26 -23.51 -45.24
CA ASN A 119 14.44 -22.12 -45.65
C ASN A 119 14.35 -21.22 -44.41
N ALA A 120 15.45 -21.08 -43.67
CA ALA A 120 15.62 -19.90 -42.83
C ALA A 120 15.95 -18.75 -43.80
N VAL A 121 14.95 -17.95 -44.16
CA VAL A 121 15.22 -16.65 -44.79
C VAL A 121 16.05 -15.86 -43.79
N GLU A 122 17.27 -15.49 -44.16
CA GLU A 122 18.12 -14.62 -43.34
C GLU A 122 17.37 -13.30 -43.13
N ILE A 123 16.91 -13.06 -41.89
CA ILE A 123 16.48 -11.72 -41.50
C ILE A 123 17.75 -10.91 -41.27
N THR A 124 18.21 -10.25 -42.32
CA THR A 124 19.23 -9.21 -42.23
C THR A 124 18.61 -7.97 -41.60
N VAL A 125 18.94 -7.72 -40.34
CA VAL A 125 18.50 -6.50 -39.63
C VAL A 125 19.35 -5.34 -40.13
N GLY A 126 18.77 -4.47 -40.96
CA GLY A 126 19.42 -3.24 -41.44
C GLY A 126 19.19 -2.86 -42.90
N VAL A 127 18.46 -3.66 -43.69
CA VAL A 127 18.09 -3.31 -45.07
C VAL A 127 16.60 -2.92 -45.08
N PRO A 128 16.22 -1.75 -45.64
CA PRO A 128 14.81 -1.40 -45.78
C PRO A 128 14.08 -2.44 -46.64
N ASP A 129 12.83 -2.74 -46.29
CA ASP A 129 11.95 -3.60 -47.08
C ASP A 129 12.04 -3.24 -48.57
N PRO A 130 12.15 -4.21 -49.50
CA PRO A 130 12.02 -3.90 -50.90
C PRO A 130 10.64 -3.28 -51.11
N THR A 131 10.63 -2.06 -51.64
CA THR A 131 9.42 -1.33 -52.01
C THR A 131 8.50 -2.26 -52.81
N PRO A 132 7.20 -2.37 -52.47
CA PRO A 132 6.26 -3.13 -53.29
C PRO A 132 6.35 -2.61 -54.72
N ALA A 133 6.80 -3.46 -55.64
CA ALA A 133 6.83 -3.12 -57.05
C ALA A 133 5.39 -2.81 -57.49
N GLU A 134 5.18 -1.63 -58.05
CA GLU A 134 3.92 -1.26 -58.67
C GLU A 134 3.58 -2.30 -59.74
N THR A 135 2.44 -2.96 -59.59
CA THR A 135 1.82 -3.77 -60.64
C THR A 135 1.59 -2.87 -61.85
N PRO A 136 2.18 -3.14 -63.03
CA PRO A 136 1.80 -2.45 -64.24
C PRO A 136 0.40 -2.95 -64.64
N ALA A 137 -0.51 -2.00 -64.84
CA ALA A 137 -1.83 -2.24 -65.38
C ALA A 137 -1.73 -2.90 -66.76
N GLY A 138 -2.49 -3.98 -66.93
CA GLY A 138 -2.76 -4.66 -68.19
C GLY A 138 -4.10 -5.36 -68.10
#